data_AF-A0A932KDJ7-F1
#
_entry.id   AF-A0A932KDJ7-F1
#
_cell.length_a   1.000
_cell.length_b   1.000
_cell.length_c   1.000
_cell.angle_alpha   90.00
_cell.angle_beta   90.00
_cell.angle_gamma   90.00
#
_symmetry.space_group_name_H-M   'P 1'
#
loop_
_entity.id
_entity.type
_entity.pdbx_description
1 polymer ?
#
loop_
_entity_poly.entity_id
_entity_poly.type
_entity_poly.pdbx_seq_one_letter_code
_entity_poly.pdbx_strand_id
1 'polypeptide(L)'
;MSTAQAAEYFGVHLKTIFRFLHSGQLKAEKKNGQWHVQIDEHDAQNNAQSNVQTDAHERLIAQQQAEIDHLREQLVRRDEQIESLIQQLDHSQQLLAVQTKTTAALTEQLDASRQMIEDLRQRNWWKRV
;
A
#
# COMPACT_ATOMS: atom_id res chain seq x y z
N MET A 1 17.50 -11.04 49.47
CA MET A 1 16.13 -11.02 50.06
C MET A 1 15.51 -12.41 50.07
N SER A 2 14.50 -12.67 50.91
CA SER A 2 13.74 -13.94 50.87
C SER A 2 12.91 -14.05 49.58
N THR A 3 12.58 -15.26 49.12
CA THR A 3 11.72 -15.48 47.93
C THR A 3 10.32 -14.87 48.08
N ALA A 4 9.76 -14.85 49.29
CA ALA A 4 8.48 -14.19 49.56
C ALA A 4 8.60 -12.66 49.40
N GLN A 5 9.69 -12.09 49.89
CA GLN A 5 9.96 -10.66 49.76
C GLN A 5 10.31 -10.27 48.32
N ALA A 6 10.96 -11.15 47.56
CA ALA A 6 11.18 -10.97 46.13
C ALA A 6 9.86 -11.02 45.33
N ALA A 7 8.94 -11.91 45.71
CA ALA A 7 7.62 -12.00 45.09
C ALA A 7 6.83 -10.70 45.24
N GLU A 8 6.84 -10.11 46.45
CA GLU A 8 6.25 -8.79 46.70
C GLU A 8 6.97 -7.68 45.94
N TYR A 9 8.31 -7.67 45.95
CA TYR A 9 9.12 -6.65 45.26
C TYR A 9 8.89 -6.62 43.74
N PHE A 10 8.79 -7.78 43.09
CA PHE A 10 8.54 -7.90 41.66
C PHE A 10 7.04 -7.88 41.30
N GLY A 11 6.14 -7.89 42.28
CA GLY A 11 4.69 -7.97 42.04
C GLY A 11 4.23 -9.27 41.37
N VAL A 12 4.97 -10.37 41.56
CA VAL A 12 4.69 -11.66 40.92
C VAL A 12 4.45 -12.75 41.96
N HIS A 13 3.72 -13.80 41.58
CA HIS A 13 3.46 -14.94 42.45
C HIS A 13 4.77 -15.71 42.79
N LEU A 14 4.87 -16.27 44.00
CA LEU A 14 6.01 -17.09 44.48
C LEU A 14 6.44 -18.17 43.46
N LYS A 15 5.47 -18.83 42.81
CA LYS A 15 5.71 -19.83 41.75
C LYS A 15 6.52 -19.27 40.57
N THR A 16 6.29 -18.00 40.22
CA THR A 16 7.02 -17.32 39.14
C THR A 16 8.46 -17.03 39.55
N ILE A 17 8.70 -16.66 40.83
CA ILE A 17 10.06 -16.52 41.38
C ILE A 17 10.80 -17.86 41.32
N PHE A 18 10.20 -18.97 41.76
CA PHE A 18 10.83 -20.28 41.65
C PHE A 18 11.13 -20.67 40.20
N ARG A 19 10.23 -20.33 39.26
CA ARG A 19 10.48 -20.55 37.84
C ARG A 19 11.70 -19.77 37.34
N PHE A 20 11.85 -18.51 37.75
CA PHE A 20 13.00 -17.67 37.38
C PHE A 20 14.32 -18.14 38.00
N LEU A 21 14.27 -18.73 39.20
CA LEU A 21 15.42 -19.39 39.82
C LEU A 21 15.82 -20.65 39.04
N HIS A 22 14.85 -21.46 38.61
CA HIS A 22 15.11 -22.66 37.82
C HIS A 22 15.56 -22.36 36.38
N SER A 23 15.10 -21.26 35.78
CA SER A 23 15.53 -20.83 34.45
C SER A 23 16.85 -20.05 34.46
N GLY A 24 17.44 -19.79 35.64
CA GLY A 24 18.69 -19.04 35.78
C GLY A 24 18.55 -17.54 35.51
N GLN A 25 17.33 -17.02 35.38
CA GLN A 25 17.06 -15.59 35.17
C GLN A 25 17.21 -14.76 36.44
N LEU A 26 17.13 -15.39 37.62
CA LEU A 26 17.39 -14.76 38.91
C LEU A 26 18.51 -15.50 39.63
N LYS A 27 19.51 -14.76 40.10
CA LYS A 27 20.57 -15.31 40.94
C LYS A 27 20.05 -15.47 42.38
N ALA A 28 20.20 -16.65 42.94
CA ALA A 28 19.91 -16.88 44.35
C ALA A 28 20.91 -17.84 44.99
N GLU A 29 21.08 -17.66 46.30
CA GLU A 29 21.93 -18.47 47.14
C GLU A 29 21.07 -19.16 48.21
N LYS A 30 21.33 -20.44 48.47
CA LYS A 30 20.62 -21.19 49.51
C LYS A 30 21.34 -21.01 50.85
N LYS A 31 20.78 -20.22 51.77
CA LYS A 31 21.29 -20.04 53.14
C LYS A 31 20.33 -20.70 54.12
N ASN A 32 20.84 -21.56 54.99
CA ASN A 32 20.06 -22.23 56.05
C ASN A 32 18.80 -22.95 55.54
N GLY A 33 18.87 -23.59 54.37
CA GLY A 33 17.73 -24.30 53.78
C GLY A 33 16.74 -23.43 53.01
N GLN A 34 16.87 -22.10 53.06
CA GLN A 34 15.99 -21.15 52.38
C GLN A 34 16.70 -20.47 51.20
N TRP A 35 15.94 -20.17 50.14
CA TRP A 35 16.44 -19.47 48.96
C TRP A 35 16.47 -17.95 49.21
N HIS A 36 17.65 -17.35 49.04
CA HIS A 36 17.84 -15.91 49.13
C HIS A 36 18.21 -15.35 47.76
N VAL A 37 17.32 -14.53 47.19
CA VAL A 37 17.50 -13.88 45.89
C VAL A 37 18.46 -12.69 46.03
N GLN A 38 19.49 -12.65 45.18
CA GLN A 38 20.32 -11.47 44.94
C GLN A 38 19.67 -10.69 43.80
N ILE A 39 19.14 -9.50 44.11
CA ILE A 39 18.75 -8.55 43.07
C ILE A 39 19.93 -7.61 42.90
N ASP A 40 20.63 -7.75 41.77
CA ASP A 40 21.52 -6.70 41.29
C ASP A 40 20.61 -5.58 40.75
N GLU A 41 20.90 -4.31 41.03
CA GLU A 41 20.09 -3.13 40.66
C GLU A 41 19.72 -3.04 39.16
N HIS A 42 20.39 -3.82 38.31
CA HIS A 42 20.16 -3.88 36.87
C HIS A 42 18.97 -4.74 36.42
N ASP A 43 18.48 -5.69 37.22
CA ASP A 43 17.43 -6.62 36.77
C ASP A 43 16.03 -5.98 36.78
N ALA A 44 15.80 -4.98 37.64
CA ALA A 44 14.56 -4.22 37.67
C ALA A 44 14.40 -3.28 36.45
N GLN A 45 15.50 -2.81 35.86
CA GLN A 45 15.49 -1.89 34.71
C GLN A 45 15.17 -2.61 33.40
N ASN A 46 15.63 -3.84 33.22
CA ASN A 46 15.42 -4.62 31.99
C ASN A 46 13.94 -4.96 31.75
N ASN A 47 13.16 -5.22 32.80
CA ASN A 47 11.75 -5.59 32.65
C ASN A 47 10.88 -4.36 32.27
N ALA A 48 11.16 -3.20 32.87
CA ALA A 48 10.51 -1.94 32.51
C ALA A 48 10.89 -1.45 31.09
N GLN A 49 12.14 -1.66 30.67
CA GLN A 49 12.59 -1.34 29.32
C GLN A 49 11.98 -2.25 28.25
N SER A 50 11.77 -3.55 28.55
CA SER A 50 11.16 -4.49 27.61
C SER A 50 9.71 -4.14 27.28
N ASN A 51 8.93 -3.67 28.26
CA ASN A 51 7.51 -3.33 28.08
C ASN A 51 7.34 -1.98 27.32
N VAL A 52 8.25 -1.04 27.53
CA VAL A 52 8.26 0.25 26.79
C VAL A 52 8.71 0.06 25.34
N GLN A 53 9.63 -0.89 25.08
CA GLN A 53 10.05 -1.23 23.73
C GLN A 53 8.96 -1.96 22.93
N THR A 54 8.16 -2.82 23.56
CA THR A 54 7.02 -3.46 22.88
C THR A 54 5.95 -2.45 22.49
N ASP A 55 5.63 -1.48 23.36
CA ASP A 55 4.65 -0.44 23.07
C ASP A 55 5.12 0.48 21.92
N ALA A 56 6.42 0.82 21.88
CA ALA A 56 6.99 1.63 20.81
C ALA A 56 7.01 0.86 19.48
N HIS A 57 7.31 -0.44 19.51
CA HIS A 57 7.31 -1.29 18.32
C HIS A 57 5.89 -1.50 17.78
N GLU A 58 4.91 -1.70 18.65
CA GLU A 58 3.49 -1.86 18.26
C GLU A 58 2.95 -0.57 17.62
N ARG A 59 3.30 0.61 18.16
CA ARG A 59 2.95 1.89 17.54
C ARG A 59 3.59 2.07 16.16
N LEU A 60 4.84 1.66 15.99
CA LEU A 60 5.52 1.72 14.69
C LEU A 60 4.85 0.79 13.67
N ILE A 61 4.50 -0.43 14.07
CA ILE A 61 3.77 -1.38 13.22
C ILE A 61 2.41 -0.79 12.82
N ALA A 62 1.67 -0.23 13.77
CA ALA A 62 0.38 0.41 13.48
C ALA A 62 0.53 1.58 12.50
N GLN A 63 1.58 2.39 12.65
CA GLN A 63 1.87 3.50 11.73
C GLN A 63 2.23 2.99 10.32
N GLN A 64 3.08 1.98 10.22
CA GLN A 64 3.45 1.36 8.94
C GLN A 64 2.23 0.72 8.27
N GLN A 65 1.37 0.07 9.04
CA GLN A 65 0.15 -0.54 8.51
C GLN A 65 -0.82 0.53 7.98
N ALA A 66 -1.00 1.63 8.69
CA ALA A 66 -1.81 2.76 8.24
C ALA A 66 -1.23 3.39 6.96
N GLU A 67 0.09 3.50 6.84
CA GLU A 67 0.75 3.99 5.64
C GLU A 67 0.55 3.03 4.45
N ILE A 68 0.69 1.72 4.66
CA ILE A 68 0.41 0.70 3.65
C ILE A 68 -1.03 0.78 3.16
N ASP A 69 -1.99 0.91 4.08
CA ASP A 69 -3.41 0.99 3.73
C ASP A 69 -3.72 2.29 2.96
N HIS A 70 -3.10 3.39 3.36
CA HIS A 70 -3.22 4.66 2.63
C HIS A 70 -2.63 4.57 1.21
N LEU A 71 -1.44 3.98 1.06
CA LEU A 71 -0.81 3.79 -0.25
C LEU A 71 -1.62 2.84 -1.15
N ARG A 72 -2.22 1.80 -0.58
CA ARG A 72 -3.14 0.90 -1.30
C ARG A 72 -4.37 1.65 -1.80
N GLU A 73 -4.96 2.50 -0.97
CA GLU A 73 -6.10 3.33 -1.37
C GLU A 73 -5.72 4.29 -2.51
N GLN A 74 -4.53 4.91 -2.44
CA GLN A 74 -4.04 5.75 -3.52
C GLN A 74 -3.88 4.98 -4.82
N LEU A 75 -3.35 3.75 -4.80
CA LEU A 75 -3.22 2.91 -5.99
C LEU A 75 -4.58 2.62 -6.62
N VAL A 76 -5.58 2.23 -5.83
CA VAL A 76 -6.94 1.97 -6.33
C VAL A 76 -7.52 3.20 -7.01
N ARG A 77 -7.41 4.39 -6.39
CA ARG A 77 -7.91 5.64 -6.99
C ARG A 77 -7.20 5.97 -8.31
N ARG A 78 -5.91 5.67 -8.42
CA ARG A 78 -5.13 5.90 -9.65
C ARG A 78 -5.51 4.89 -10.73
N ASP A 79 -5.76 3.63 -10.37
CA ASP A 79 -6.23 2.61 -11.30
C ASP A 79 -7.62 2.99 -11.86
N GLU A 80 -8.55 3.43 -11.01
CA GLU A 80 -9.85 3.96 -11.44
C GLU A 80 -9.71 5.16 -12.41
N GLN A 81 -8.76 6.07 -12.12
CA GLN A 81 -8.48 7.19 -13.00
C GLN A 81 -7.90 6.73 -14.35
N ILE A 82 -7.00 5.73 -14.35
CA ILE A 82 -6.45 5.15 -15.57
C ILE A 82 -7.55 4.51 -16.41
N GLU A 83 -8.45 3.74 -15.80
CA GLU A 83 -9.59 3.14 -16.50
C GLU A 83 -10.48 4.21 -17.14
N SER A 84 -10.80 5.28 -16.41
CA SER A 84 -11.57 6.40 -16.97
C SER A 84 -10.88 7.05 -18.17
N LEU A 85 -9.55 7.23 -18.11
CA LEU A 85 -8.79 7.82 -19.20
C LEU A 85 -8.72 6.88 -20.42
N ILE A 86 -8.61 5.57 -20.19
CA ILE A 86 -8.66 4.56 -21.27
C ILE A 86 -10.00 4.62 -22.00
N GLN A 87 -11.11 4.71 -21.26
CA GLN A 87 -12.45 4.83 -21.86
C GLN A 87 -12.61 6.10 -22.69
N GLN A 88 -12.11 7.24 -22.19
CA GLN A 88 -12.13 8.50 -22.95
C GLN A 88 -11.27 8.42 -24.22
N LEU A 89 -10.10 7.78 -24.12
CA LEU A 89 -9.22 7.57 -25.26
C LEU A 89 -9.90 6.71 -26.33
N ASP A 90 -10.49 5.58 -25.94
CA ASP A 90 -11.22 4.71 -26.86
C ASP A 90 -12.37 5.45 -27.56
N HIS A 91 -13.17 6.21 -26.81
CA HIS A 91 -14.22 7.05 -27.39
C HIS A 91 -13.67 8.07 -28.40
N SER A 92 -12.55 8.73 -28.07
CA SER A 92 -11.91 9.67 -28.99
C SER A 92 -11.39 9.01 -30.26
N GLN A 93 -10.83 7.80 -30.15
CA GLN A 93 -10.35 7.02 -31.30
C GLN A 93 -11.50 6.59 -32.20
N GLN A 94 -12.64 6.19 -31.63
CA GLN A 94 -13.85 5.87 -32.40
C GLN A 94 -14.36 7.10 -33.15
N LEU A 95 -14.41 8.27 -32.52
CA LEU A 95 -14.80 9.51 -33.18
C LEU A 95 -13.86 9.87 -34.33
N LEU A 96 -12.55 9.75 -34.13
CA LEU A 96 -11.56 9.99 -35.19
C LEU A 96 -11.73 8.99 -36.35
N ALA A 97 -12.00 7.72 -36.06
CA ALA A 97 -12.27 6.72 -37.09
C ALA A 97 -13.55 7.04 -37.89
N VAL A 98 -14.59 7.56 -37.24
CA VAL A 98 -15.80 8.04 -37.95
C VAL A 98 -15.47 9.26 -38.78
N GLN A 99 -14.79 10.25 -38.20
CA GLN A 99 -14.44 11.50 -38.88
C GLN A 99 -13.60 11.21 -40.14
N THR A 100 -12.55 10.41 -40.03
CA THR A 100 -11.68 10.03 -41.17
C THR A 100 -12.46 9.34 -42.29
N LYS A 101 -13.41 8.46 -41.95
CA LYS A 101 -14.30 7.85 -42.95
C LYS A 101 -15.21 8.88 -43.62
N THR A 102 -15.79 9.80 -42.84
CA THR A 102 -16.65 10.85 -43.41
C THR A 102 -15.87 11.81 -44.30
N THR A 103 -14.64 12.18 -43.94
CA THR A 103 -13.80 13.03 -44.78
C THR A 103 -13.41 12.33 -46.06
N ALA A 104 -13.06 11.03 -45.99
CA ALA A 104 -12.75 10.23 -47.18
C ALA A 104 -13.95 10.16 -48.15
N ALA A 105 -15.15 9.91 -47.63
CA ALA A 105 -16.37 9.86 -48.44
C ALA A 105 -16.68 11.22 -49.09
N LEU A 106 -16.52 12.32 -48.34
CA LEU A 106 -16.71 13.67 -48.87
C LEU A 106 -15.67 14.02 -49.94
N THR A 107 -14.41 13.60 -49.77
CA THR A 107 -13.39 13.79 -50.81
C THR A 107 -13.69 13.01 -52.07
N GLU A 108 -14.15 11.76 -51.95
CA GLU A 108 -14.54 10.93 -53.10
C GLU A 108 -15.74 11.55 -53.84
N GLN A 109 -16.74 12.03 -53.10
CA GLN A 109 -17.88 12.74 -53.68
C GLN A 109 -17.45 14.01 -54.43
N LEU A 110 -16.51 14.77 -53.86
CA LEU A 110 -15.98 15.98 -54.47
C LEU A 110 -15.22 15.65 -55.77
N ASP A 111 -14.41 14.60 -55.77
CA ASP A 111 -13.67 14.15 -56.96
C ASP A 111 -14.59 13.62 -58.06
N ALA A 112 -15.63 12.86 -57.70
CA ALA A 112 -16.66 12.43 -58.64
C ALA A 112 -17.41 13.63 -59.26
N SER A 113 -17.72 14.64 -58.45
CA SER A 113 -18.36 15.88 -58.94
C SER A 113 -17.46 16.66 -59.90
N ARG A 114 -16.14 16.70 -59.63
CA ARG A 114 -15.14 17.34 -60.50
C ARG A 114 -15.03 16.62 -61.84
N GLN A 115 -14.97 15.29 -61.84
CA GLN A 115 -14.94 14.50 -63.08
C GLN A 115 -16.19 14.76 -63.92
N MET A 116 -17.38 14.79 -63.31
CA MET A 116 -18.63 15.09 -64.03
C MET A 116 -18.63 16.49 -64.66
N ILE A 117 -18.13 17.50 -63.94
CA ILE A 117 -18.01 18.88 -64.47
C ILE A 117 -17.03 18.90 -65.65
N GLU A 118 -15.91 18.20 -65.55
CA GLU A 118 -14.91 18.13 -66.61
C GLU A 118 -15.46 17.41 -67.85
N ASP A 119 -16.16 16.28 -67.68
CA ASP A 119 -16.84 15.57 -68.78
C ASP A 119 -17.88 16.45 -69.47
N LEU A 120 -18.67 17.20 -68.71
CA LEU A 120 -19.66 18.14 -69.25
C LEU A 120 -18.99 19.29 -70.01
N ARG A 121 -17.86 19.80 -69.51
CA ARG A 121 -17.06 20.84 -70.19
C ARG A 121 -16.51 20.31 -71.51
N GLN A 122 -15.93 19.11 -71.53
CA GLN A 122 -15.43 18.47 -72.75
C GLN A 122 -16.55 18.26 -73.76
N ARG A 123 -17.71 17.73 -73.35
CA ARG A 123 -18.88 17.56 -74.25
C ARG A 123 -19.39 18.88 -74.82
N ASN A 124 -19.41 19.95 -74.03
CA ASN A 124 -19.88 21.26 -74.48
C ASN A 124 -18.88 21.99 -75.38
N TRP A 125 -17.57 21.73 -75.22
CA TRP A 125 -16.55 22.16 -76.17
C TRP A 125 -16.84 21.60 -77.57
N TRP A 126 -17.10 20.29 -77.67
CA TRP A 126 -17.33 19.62 -78.96
C TRP A 126 -18.61 20.09 -79.67
N LYS A 127 -19.55 20.71 -78.95
CA LYS A 127 -20.76 21.30 -79.53
C LYS A 127 -20.58 22.74 -80.04
N ARG A 128 -19.46 23.40 -79.71
CA ARG A 128 -19.15 24.77 -80.13
C ARG A 128 -18.15 24.87 -81.29
N VAL A 129 -17.45 23.77 -81.58
CA VAL A 129 -16.58 23.60 -82.76
C VAL A 129 -17.43 23.11 -83.92
#